data_AF-A0A941AKW3-F1
#
_entry.id   AF-A0A941AKW3-F1
#
_cell.length_a   1.000
_cell.length_b   1.000
_cell.length_c   1.000
_cell.angle_alpha   90.00
_cell.angle_beta   90.00
_cell.angle_gamma   90.00
#
_symmetry.space_group_name_H-M   'P 1'
#
loop_
_entity.id
_entity.type
_entity.pdbx_description
1 polymer ?
#
loop_
_entity_poly.entity_id
_entity_poly.type
_entity_poly.pdbx_seq_one_letter_code
_entity_poly.pdbx_strand_id
1 'polypeptide(L)'
;MADGKITRIGRCYACRETFGYDPDTVTTVLIDPQTRLPPGMTPFGTRRQPSPAALARAEREPICPRCVERARRFREEQTADPSAGWPTWRRDQGDSGSQAP
;
A
#
# COMPACT_ATOMS: atom_id res chain seq x y z
N MET A 1 20.29 6.21 30.33
CA MET A 1 20.78 7.15 29.31
C MET A 1 19.60 7.51 28.45
N ALA A 2 19.20 8.78 28.40
CA ALA A 2 18.06 9.21 27.61
C ALA A 2 18.56 9.48 26.18
N ASP A 3 18.42 8.49 25.31
CA ASP A 3 18.60 8.66 23.87
C ASP A 3 17.61 9.73 23.40
N GLY A 4 18.12 10.95 23.21
CA GLY A 4 17.35 12.08 22.72
C GLY A 4 16.98 11.85 21.26
N LYS A 5 15.88 11.12 21.02
CA LYS A 5 15.36 10.90 19.66
C LYS A 5 15.02 12.24 19.03
N ILE A 6 15.84 12.67 18.06
CA ILE A 6 15.61 13.90 17.31
C ILE A 6 14.34 13.69 16.49
N THR A 7 13.25 14.30 16.95
CA THR A 7 11.98 14.24 16.25
C THR A 7 11.94 15.37 15.23
N ARG A 8 11.74 15.04 13.96
CA ARG A 8 11.51 16.00 12.87
C ARG A 8 10.02 16.14 12.60
N ILE A 9 9.60 17.30 12.12
CA ILE A 9 8.25 17.54 11.61
C ILE A 9 8.34 17.55 10.09
N GLY A 10 7.48 16.78 9.42
CA GLY A 10 7.36 16.81 7.96
C GLY A 10 6.01 16.29 7.49
N ARG A 11 5.84 16.15 6.18
CA ARG A 11 4.58 15.74 5.56
C ARG A 11 4.65 14.32 5.05
N CYS A 12 3.61 13.54 5.32
CA CYS A 12 3.46 12.23 4.71
C CYS A 12 3.35 12.37 3.19
N TYR A 13 4.20 11.67 2.44
CA TYR A 13 4.11 11.73 0.98
C TYR A 13 2.76 11.21 0.45
N ALA A 14 2.18 10.19 1.10
CA ALA A 14 0.93 9.55 0.66
C ALA A 14 -0.34 10.38 0.99
N CYS A 15 -0.56 10.76 2.25
CA CYS A 15 -1.78 11.48 2.65
C CYS A 15 -1.59 13.00 2.80
N ARG A 16 -0.36 13.52 2.64
CA ARG A 16 0.01 14.94 2.79
C ARG A 16 -0.15 15.54 4.19
N GLU A 17 -0.69 14.80 5.16
CA GLU A 17 -0.79 15.23 6.55
C GLU A 17 0.60 15.45 7.17
N THR A 18 0.73 16.52 7.96
CA THR A 18 1.93 16.81 8.75
C THR A 18 1.98 15.88 9.96
N PHE A 19 3.15 15.32 10.25
CA PHE A 19 3.37 14.46 11.41
C PHE A 19 4.81 14.57 11.92
N GLY A 20 4.98 14.29 13.22
CA GLY A 20 6.30 14.13 13.83
C GLY A 20 6.86 12.73 13.57
N TYR A 21 8.14 12.62 13.25
CA TYR A 21 8.81 11.35 13.03
C TYR A 21 10.29 11.39 13.39
N ASP A 22 10.83 10.21 13.68
CA ASP A 22 12.26 10.00 13.85
C ASP A 22 12.87 9.65 12.47
N PRO A 23 13.81 10.45 11.95
CA PRO A 23 14.37 10.26 10.61
C PRO A 23 15.11 8.93 10.45
N ASP A 24 15.57 8.31 11.54
CA ASP A 24 16.34 7.07 11.50
C ASP A 24 15.44 5.82 11.42
N THR A 25 14.17 5.95 11.82
CA THR A 25 13.22 4.81 11.90
C THR A 25 11.98 4.97 11.02
N VAL A 26 11.70 6.16 10.51
CA VAL A 26 10.54 6.40 9.66
C VAL A 26 10.59 5.60 8.35
N THR A 27 9.46 5.04 7.96
CA THR A 27 9.33 4.43 6.63
C THR A 27 9.41 5.52 5.57
N THR A 28 10.31 5.35 4.60
CA THR A 28 10.51 6.30 3.50
C THR A 28 10.25 5.65 2.14
N VAL A 29 9.88 6.48 1.17
CA VAL A 29 9.80 6.10 -0.25
C VAL A 29 10.71 7.01 -1.06
N LEU A 30 11.35 6.45 -2.09
CA LEU A 30 12.22 7.20 -2.99
C LEU A 30 11.37 7.91 -4.03
N ILE A 31 11.43 9.24 -4.10
CA ILE A 31 10.62 10.09 -4.96
C ILE A 31 11.50 10.96 -5.84
N ASP A 32 11.24 10.94 -7.14
CA ASP A 32 11.84 11.90 -8.06
C ASP A 32 11.15 13.26 -7.92
N PRO A 33 11.85 14.34 -7.51
CA PRO A 33 11.25 15.65 -7.30
C PRO A 33 10.67 16.27 -8.57
N GLN A 34 11.15 15.89 -9.76
CA GLN A 34 10.64 16.41 -11.04
C GLN A 34 9.27 15.83 -11.38
N THR A 35 9.09 14.53 -11.18
CA THR A 35 7.83 13.84 -11.52
C THR A 35 6.88 13.72 -10.33
N ARG A 36 7.40 13.95 -9.11
CA ARG A 36 6.70 13.76 -7.83
C ARG A 36 6.20 12.33 -7.66
N LEU A 37 6.86 11.36 -8.29
CA LEU A 37 6.53 9.93 -8.30
C LEU A 37 7.77 9.09 -7.97
N PRO A 38 7.60 7.82 -7.55
CA PRO A 38 8.72 6.89 -7.51
C PRO A 38 9.39 6.76 -8.88
N PRO A 39 10.74 6.72 -8.97
CA PRO A 39 11.44 6.68 -10.26
C PRO A 39 10.97 5.56 -11.20
N GLY A 40 10.57 4.42 -10.63
CA GLY A 40 10.06 3.24 -11.35
C GLY A 40 8.55 3.22 -11.61
N MET A 41 7.86 4.36 -11.47
CA MET A 41 6.41 4.45 -11.66
C MET A 41 6.05 5.46 -12.76
N THR A 42 5.02 5.13 -13.54
CA THR A 42 4.41 6.06 -14.52
C THR A 42 3.29 6.86 -13.85
N PRO A 43 2.86 7.99 -14.44
CA PRO A 43 1.70 8.75 -13.94
C PRO A 43 0.40 7.94 -13.86
N PHE A 44 0.27 6.87 -14.65
CA PHE A 44 -0.89 5.97 -14.63
C PHE A 44 -0.78 4.86 -13.57
N GLY A 45 0.25 4.91 -12.70
CA GLY A 45 0.45 3.93 -11.64
C GLY A 45 1.04 2.59 -12.12
N THR A 46 1.47 2.50 -13.38
CA THR A 46 2.16 1.31 -13.90
C THR A 46 3.64 1.36 -13.61
N ARG A 47 4.29 0.19 -13.58
CA ARG A 47 5.74 0.10 -13.38
C ARG A 47 6.48 0.46 -14.67
N ARG A 48 7.62 1.12 -14.53
CA ARG A 48 8.58 1.37 -15.61
C ARG A 48 10.01 1.14 -15.10
N GLN A 49 10.94 0.94 -16.02
CA GLN A 49 12.36 0.95 -15.67
C GLN A 49 12.75 2.39 -15.28
N PRO A 50 13.34 2.62 -14.09
CA PRO A 50 13.81 3.94 -13.70
C PRO A 50 15.06 4.32 -14.50
N SER A 51 15.16 5.58 -14.95
CA SER A 51 16.39 6.07 -15.57
C SER A 51 17.46 6.36 -14.51
N PRO A 52 18.77 6.25 -14.84
CA PRO A 52 19.85 6.57 -13.91
C PRO A 52 19.74 8.00 -13.37
N ALA A 53 19.40 8.96 -14.23
CA ALA A 53 19.20 10.35 -13.84
C ALA A 53 18.02 10.52 -12.86
N ALA A 54 16.96 9.72 -12.98
CA ALA A 54 15.83 9.76 -12.06
C ALA A 54 16.19 9.21 -10.69
N LEU A 55 17.00 8.14 -10.63
CA LEU A 55 17.50 7.61 -9.37
C LEU A 55 18.47 8.56 -8.68
N ALA A 56 19.38 9.18 -9.44
CA ALA A 56 20.43 10.06 -8.90
C ALA A 56 19.88 11.30 -8.18
N ARG A 57 18.72 11.82 -8.62
CA ARG A 57 18.07 12.99 -8.02
C ARG A 57 16.94 12.66 -7.05
N ALA A 58 16.60 11.39 -6.89
CA ALA A 58 15.44 11.02 -6.09
C ALA A 58 15.75 11.12 -4.59
N GLU A 59 14.77 11.59 -3.84
CA GLU A 59 14.90 11.89 -2.42
C GLU A 59 14.03 10.94 -1.59
N ARG A 60 14.43 10.70 -0.34
CA ARG A 60 13.65 9.90 0.60
C ARG A 60 12.59 10.76 1.25
N GLU A 61 11.33 10.42 0.98
CA GLU A 61 10.17 11.11 1.52
C GLU A 61 9.47 10.25 2.59
N PRO A 62 9.08 10.82 3.75
CA PRO A 62 8.54 10.05 4.87
C PRO A 62 7.07 9.66 4.65
N ILE A 63 6.69 8.50 5.17
CA ILE A 63 5.31 7.98 5.16
C ILE A 63 4.82 7.84 6.60
N CYS A 64 3.64 8.38 6.90
CA CYS A 64 3.08 8.29 8.24
C CYS A 64 2.67 6.84 8.58
N PRO A 65 2.72 6.44 9.86
CA PRO A 65 2.35 5.09 10.29
C PRO A 65 0.96 4.64 9.83
N ARG A 66 -0.01 5.56 9.79
CA ARG A 66 -1.37 5.28 9.30
C ARG A 66 -1.39 4.83 7.84
N CYS A 67 -0.58 5.44 6.99
CA CYS A 67 -0.47 5.07 5.58
C CYS A 67 0.30 3.76 5.39
N VAL A 68 1.33 3.49 6.20
CA VAL A 68 2.04 2.20 6.20
C VAL A 68 1.07 1.06 6.56
N GLU A 69 0.31 1.23 7.65
CA GLU A 69 -0.67 0.24 8.10
C GLU A 69 -1.76 -0.01 7.04
N ARG A 70 -2.25 1.06 6.39
CA ARG A 70 -3.20 0.92 5.29
C ARG A 70 -2.63 0.13 4.11
N ALA A 71 -1.38 0.41 3.72
CA ALA A 71 -0.72 -0.31 2.64
C ALA A 71 -0.47 -1.78 2.98
N ARG A 72 -0.16 -2.07 4.24
CA ARG A 72 -0.02 -3.45 4.74
C ARG A 72 -1.32 -4.23 4.61
N ARG A 73 -2.44 -3.69 5.10
CA ARG A 73 -3.77 -4.32 5.00
C ARG A 73 -4.17 -4.60 3.57
N PHE A 74 -3.97 -3.62 2.69
CA PHE A 74 -4.26 -3.78 1.26
C PHE A 74 -3.44 -4.92 0.62
N ARG A 75 -2.18 -5.08 1.02
CA ARG A 75 -1.35 -6.19 0.55
C ARG A 75 -1.85 -7.53 1.09
N GLU A 76 -2.21 -7.60 2.37
CA GLU A 76 -2.77 -8.80 3.00
C GLU A 76 -4.06 -9.24 2.31
N GLU A 77 -4.96 -8.30 2.01
CA GLU A 77 -6.19 -8.53 1.24
C GLU A 77 -5.94 -9.06 -0.18
N GLN A 78 -4.92 -8.55 -0.89
CA GLN A 78 -4.55 -9.05 -2.22
C GLN A 78 -3.92 -10.44 -2.20
N THR A 79 -3.23 -10.79 -1.11
CA THR A 79 -2.60 -12.10 -0.95
C THR A 79 -3.52 -13.14 -0.31
N ALA A 80 -4.64 -12.71 0.27
CA ALA A 80 -5.67 -13.61 0.76
C ALA A 80 -6.23 -14.40 -0.44
N ASP A 81 -6.26 -15.73 -0.30
CA ASP A 81 -6.72 -16.62 -1.37
C ASP A 81 -8.14 -16.22 -1.81
N PRO A 82 -8.34 -15.77 -3.06
CA PRO A 82 -9.66 -15.39 -3.54
C PRO A 82 -10.63 -16.57 -3.54
N SER A 83 -10.17 -17.83 -3.39
CA SER A 83 -11.01 -19.02 -3.28
C SER A 83 -11.53 -19.31 -1.86
N ALA A 84 -11.00 -18.65 -0.82
CA ALA A 84 -11.40 -18.89 0.57
C ALA A 84 -12.78 -18.32 0.97
N GLY A 85 -13.50 -17.69 0.04
CA GLY A 85 -14.73 -16.95 0.35
C GLY A 85 -15.86 -17.03 -0.67
N TRP A 86 -15.80 -17.87 -1.70
CA TRP A 86 -16.94 -18.01 -2.61
C TRP A 86 -17.91 -19.03 -2.04
N PRO A 87 -19.19 -18.68 -1.78
CA PRO A 87 -20.20 -19.68 -1.51
C PRO A 87 -20.39 -20.49 -2.79
N THR A 88 -19.88 -21.72 -2.81
CA THR A 88 -20.25 -22.69 -3.85
C THR A 88 -21.73 -23.00 -3.64
N TRP A 89 -22.60 -22.40 -4.43
CA TRP A 89 -24.01 -22.81 -4.50
C TRP A 89 -24.05 -24.31 -4.80
N ARG A 90 -24.37 -25.10 -3.76
CA ARG A 90 -24.75 -26.49 -3.91
C ARG A 90 -26.06 -26.48 -4.70
N ARG A 91 -26.00 -26.92 -5.96
CA ARG A 91 -27.21 -27.35 -6.68
C ARG A 91 -27.74 -28.57 -5.93
N ASP A 92 -28.60 -28.34 -4.94
CA ASP A 92 -29.57 -29.35 -4.52
C ASP A 92 -30.50 -29.53 -5.73
N GLN A 93 -30.18 -30.54 -6.54
CA GLN A 93 -31.09 -31.05 -7.55
C GLN A 93 -32.28 -31.65 -6.81
N GLY A 94 -33.47 -31.15 -7.15
CA GLY A 94 -34.69 -31.38 -6.41
C GLY A 94 -35.03 -32.86 -6.27
N ASP A 95 -35.03 -33.31 -5.03
CA ASP A 95 -35.88 -34.40 -4.59
C ASP A 95 -37.19 -33.76 -4.12
N SER A 96 -38.24 -33.88 -4.93
CA SER A 96 -39.63 -33.66 -4.51
C SER A 96 -40.54 -34.27 -5.55
N GLY A 97 -40.63 -35.61 -5.50
CA GLY A 97 -41.86 -36.26 -5.91
C GLY A 97 -43.00 -35.74 -5.03
N SER A 98 -44.11 -35.35 -5.65
CA SER A 98 -45.41 -35.29 -4.98
C SER A 98 -46.53 -35.52 -5.98
N GLN A 99 -47.19 -36.63 -5.71
CA GLN A 99 -48.40 -37.21 -6.28
C GLN A 99 -49.54 -36.18 -6.36
N ALA A 100 -50.23 -36.14 -7.50
CA ALA A 100 -51.52 -35.45 -7.65
C ALA A 100 -52.67 -36.27 -7.01
N PRO A 101 -53.75 -35.62 -6.54
CA PRO A 101 -54.95 -36.31 -6.06
C PRO A 101 -55.77 -36.96 -7.19
#